data_AF-X1NV58-F1
#
_entry.id   AF-X1NV58-F1
#
_cell.length_a   1.000
_cell.length_b   1.000
_cell.length_c   1.000
_cell.angle_alpha   90.00
_cell.angle_beta   90.00
_cell.angle_gamma   90.00
#
_symmetry.space_group_name_H-M   'P 1'
#
loop_
_entity.id
_entity.type
_entity.pdbx_description
1 polymer ?
#
loop_
_entity_poly.entity_id
_entity_poly.type
_entity_poly.pdbx_seq_one_letter_code
_entity_poly.pdbx_strand_id
1 'polypeptide(L)'
;VAALYHDLGKMKRPEYFYENQKDIENIHDRLNPSMSRHIISNHIKDGLEMAVKNKIPRKVLNIISQHHGNSIITYFYEKQKDRETVTNSSPNGLKEHFRYPARRPQSKEAAILMLADSTEAAVRSIDKMTPKKIEQMISDIFEDRLKDGQLNESDMTIKEVNTVKGTLVDGLMSIYHSRLSYTESNSKTKADLEAKVETK
;
A
#
# COMPACT_ATOMS: atom_id res chain seq x y z
N VAL A 1 8.78 -14.21 -5.95
CA VAL A 1 8.49 -14.06 -7.41
C VAL A 1 7.15 -13.37 -7.66
N ALA A 2 6.02 -13.89 -7.17
CA ALA A 2 4.71 -13.25 -7.43
C ALA A 2 4.61 -11.79 -6.95
N ALA A 3 5.29 -11.44 -5.86
CA ALA A 3 5.43 -10.07 -5.38
C ALA A 3 6.00 -9.09 -6.43
N LEU A 4 6.80 -9.55 -7.40
CA LEU A 4 7.32 -8.68 -8.46
C LEU A 4 6.26 -8.30 -9.51
N TYR A 5 5.14 -9.04 -9.54
CA TYR A 5 4.11 -8.91 -10.57
C TYR A 5 2.76 -8.46 -10.03
N HIS A 6 2.57 -8.36 -8.72
CA HIS A 6 1.25 -8.08 -8.13
C HIS A 6 0.64 -6.78 -8.66
N ASP A 7 1.49 -5.78 -8.91
CA ASP A 7 1.18 -4.46 -9.43
C ASP A 7 1.37 -4.30 -10.95
N LEU A 8 1.50 -5.40 -11.71
CA LEU A 8 1.79 -5.36 -13.16
C LEU A 8 0.84 -4.45 -13.95
N GLY A 9 -0.43 -4.37 -13.56
CA GLY A 9 -1.42 -3.55 -14.26
C GLY A 9 -1.23 -2.05 -14.09
N LYS A 10 -0.48 -1.59 -13.08
CA LYS A 10 -0.16 -0.17 -12.91
C LYS A 10 0.61 0.40 -14.11
N MET A 11 1.34 -0.46 -14.84
CA MET A 11 2.07 -0.07 -16.05
C MET A 11 1.19 0.46 -17.18
N LYS A 12 -0.13 0.21 -17.16
CA LYS A 12 -1.04 0.72 -18.20
C LYS A 12 -1.26 2.23 -18.09
N ARG A 13 -1.20 2.78 -16.87
CA ARG A 13 -1.39 4.21 -16.56
C ARG A 13 -0.53 4.60 -15.33
N PRO A 14 0.80 4.53 -15.43
CA PRO A 14 1.70 4.66 -14.29
C PRO A 14 1.54 5.99 -13.54
N GLU A 15 1.21 7.06 -14.25
CA GLU A 15 1.05 8.42 -13.73
C GLU A 15 -0.05 8.57 -12.67
N TYR A 16 -1.00 7.64 -12.58
CA TYR A 16 -2.03 7.67 -11.54
C TYR A 16 -1.57 7.03 -10.22
N PHE A 17 -0.42 6.38 -10.17
CA PHE A 17 0.05 5.72 -8.95
C PHE A 17 1.09 6.57 -8.24
N TYR A 18 0.89 6.82 -6.95
CA TYR A 18 1.65 7.79 -6.16
C TYR A 18 3.17 7.56 -6.24
N GLU A 19 3.62 6.31 -6.22
CA GLU A 19 5.03 5.93 -6.35
C GLU A 19 5.71 6.37 -7.66
N ASN A 20 4.93 6.69 -8.70
CA ASN A 20 5.41 7.15 -10.00
C ASN A 20 5.26 8.67 -10.18
N GLN A 21 4.58 9.37 -9.27
CA GLN A 21 4.33 10.80 -9.34
C GLN A 21 5.44 11.59 -8.64
N LYS A 22 6.64 11.58 -9.22
CA LYS A 22 7.77 12.36 -8.71
C LYS A 22 7.66 13.82 -9.18
N ASP A 23 7.84 14.74 -8.24
CA ASP A 23 7.91 16.20 -8.48
C ASP A 23 6.69 16.81 -9.19
N ILE A 24 5.52 16.16 -9.08
CA ILE A 24 4.25 16.66 -9.58
C ILE A 24 3.18 16.62 -8.49
N GLU A 25 2.17 17.48 -8.63
CA GLU A 25 0.98 17.41 -7.79
C GLU A 25 0.23 16.09 -8.04
N ASN A 26 -0.33 15.52 -6.97
CA ASN A 26 -1.06 14.27 -7.08
C ASN A 26 -2.26 14.41 -8.05
N ILE A 27 -2.25 13.69 -9.17
CA ILE A 27 -3.30 13.75 -10.20
C ILE A 27 -4.69 13.50 -9.58
N HIS A 28 -4.77 12.65 -8.55
CA HIS A 28 -6.01 12.33 -7.86
C HIS A 28 -6.63 13.49 -7.05
N ASP A 29 -5.90 14.58 -6.83
CA ASP A 29 -6.45 15.76 -6.16
C ASP A 29 -7.44 16.53 -7.02
N ARG A 30 -7.29 16.42 -8.34
CA ARG A 30 -8.16 17.05 -9.33
C ARG A 30 -9.31 16.15 -9.79
N LEU A 31 -9.40 14.93 -9.27
CA LEU A 31 -10.40 13.94 -9.68
C LEU A 31 -11.52 13.74 -8.65
N ASN A 32 -12.67 13.29 -9.13
CA ASN A 32 -13.71 12.77 -8.27
C ASN A 32 -13.23 11.45 -7.60
N PRO A 33 -13.43 11.26 -6.27
CA PRO A 33 -13.03 10.03 -5.56
C PRO A 33 -13.52 8.73 -6.22
N SER A 34 -14.73 8.70 -6.77
CA SER A 34 -15.27 7.54 -7.49
C SER A 34 -14.48 7.22 -8.76
N MET A 35 -14.02 8.25 -9.49
CA MET A 35 -13.18 8.07 -10.68
C MET A 35 -11.80 7.55 -10.26
N SER A 36 -11.21 8.13 -9.22
CA SER A 36 -9.95 7.65 -8.65
C SER A 36 -10.04 6.20 -8.20
N ARG A 37 -11.12 5.82 -7.50
CA ARG A 37 -11.39 4.42 -7.13
C ARG A 37 -11.43 3.51 -8.34
N HIS A 38 -12.11 3.92 -9.43
CA HIS A 38 -12.18 3.11 -10.64
C HIS A 38 -10.80 2.92 -11.29
N ILE A 39 -10.02 3.99 -11.41
CA ILE A 39 -8.66 3.95 -11.96
C ILE A 39 -7.76 3.04 -11.13
N ILE A 40 -7.73 3.25 -9.81
CA ILE A 40 -6.89 2.47 -8.90
C ILE A 40 -7.32 1.01 -8.92
N SER A 41 -8.60 0.68 -8.74
CA SER A 41 -9.03 -0.73 -8.70
C SER A 41 -8.83 -1.50 -10.03
N ASN A 42 -8.84 -0.80 -11.16
CA ASN A 42 -8.65 -1.44 -12.47
C ASN A 42 -7.26 -2.03 -12.69
N HIS A 43 -6.23 -1.64 -11.93
CA HIS A 43 -4.90 -2.23 -12.10
C HIS A 43 -4.90 -3.75 -11.89
N ILE A 44 -5.82 -4.28 -11.09
CA ILE A 44 -5.96 -5.73 -10.91
C ILE A 44 -6.38 -6.39 -12.21
N LYS A 45 -7.43 -5.85 -12.85
CA LYS A 45 -7.94 -6.36 -14.13
C LYS A 45 -6.90 -6.22 -15.23
N ASP A 46 -6.30 -5.03 -15.35
CA ASP A 46 -5.26 -4.74 -16.34
C ASP A 46 -4.05 -5.68 -16.14
N GLY A 47 -3.65 -5.92 -14.89
CA GLY A 47 -2.56 -6.83 -14.54
C GLY A 47 -2.87 -8.29 -14.92
N LEU A 48 -4.10 -8.76 -14.72
CA LEU A 48 -4.52 -10.09 -15.14
C LEU A 48 -4.51 -10.25 -16.66
N GLU A 49 -5.04 -9.28 -17.40
CA GLU A 49 -5.03 -9.28 -18.87
C GLU A 49 -3.60 -9.35 -19.41
N MET A 50 -2.71 -8.52 -18.86
CA MET A 50 -1.29 -8.51 -19.22
C MET A 50 -0.60 -9.83 -18.85
N ALA A 51 -0.87 -10.38 -17.67
CA ALA A 51 -0.27 -11.62 -17.21
C ALA A 51 -0.69 -12.82 -18.08
N VAL A 52 -1.98 -12.90 -18.46
CA VAL A 52 -2.49 -13.95 -19.37
C VAL A 52 -1.83 -13.84 -20.74
N LYS A 53 -1.77 -12.62 -21.31
CA LYS A 53 -1.14 -12.38 -22.63
C LYS A 53 0.32 -12.84 -22.67
N ASN A 54 1.05 -12.64 -21.57
CA ASN A 54 2.46 -12.99 -21.44
C ASN A 54 2.70 -14.40 -20.87
N LYS A 55 1.65 -15.24 -20.79
CA LYS A 55 1.75 -16.64 -20.30
C LYS A 55 2.36 -16.75 -18.89
N ILE A 56 2.12 -15.76 -18.04
CA ILE A 56 2.54 -15.80 -16.64
C ILE A 56 1.82 -16.97 -15.94
N PRO A 57 2.49 -17.76 -15.07
CA PRO A 57 1.89 -18.92 -14.42
C PRO A 57 0.66 -18.57 -13.58
N ARG A 58 -0.35 -19.47 -13.58
CA ARG A 58 -1.63 -19.27 -12.87
C ARG A 58 -1.46 -18.91 -11.39
N LYS A 59 -0.43 -19.44 -10.72
CA LYS A 59 -0.13 -19.11 -9.32
C LYS A 59 0.12 -17.61 -9.12
N VAL A 60 0.78 -16.93 -10.06
CA VAL A 60 1.02 -15.48 -10.01
C VAL A 60 -0.26 -14.70 -10.36
N LEU A 61 -1.08 -15.17 -11.31
CA LEU A 61 -2.38 -14.57 -11.61
C LEU A 61 -3.30 -14.59 -10.37
N ASN A 62 -3.27 -15.67 -9.60
CA ASN A 62 -4.04 -15.76 -8.35
C ASN A 62 -3.59 -14.68 -7.36
N ILE A 63 -2.28 -14.42 -7.25
CA ILE A 63 -1.75 -13.37 -6.39
C ILE A 63 -2.16 -11.97 -6.88
N ILE A 64 -2.01 -11.67 -8.18
CA ILE A 64 -2.46 -10.40 -8.79
C ILE A 64 -3.94 -10.15 -8.47
N SER A 65 -4.80 -11.17 -8.61
CA SER A 65 -6.24 -11.01 -8.37
C SER A 65 -6.66 -10.87 -6.90
N GLN A 66 -5.77 -11.14 -5.94
CA GLN A 66 -6.13 -11.27 -4.52
C GLN A 66 -5.36 -10.35 -3.58
N HIS A 67 -4.27 -9.72 -4.02
CA HIS A 67 -3.34 -9.02 -3.12
C HIS A 67 -3.95 -7.84 -2.35
N HIS A 68 -5.02 -7.21 -2.86
CA HIS A 68 -5.80 -6.22 -2.11
C HIS A 68 -7.07 -6.77 -1.45
N GLY A 69 -7.46 -8.01 -1.74
CA GLY A 69 -8.73 -8.58 -1.29
C GLY A 69 -9.93 -7.73 -1.72
N ASN A 70 -10.95 -7.68 -0.87
CA ASN A 70 -12.04 -6.70 -1.01
C ASN A 70 -11.87 -5.54 -0.01
N SER A 71 -10.62 -5.16 0.30
CA SER A 71 -10.34 -4.07 1.22
C SER A 71 -10.87 -2.74 0.68
N ILE A 72 -11.05 -1.77 1.57
CA ILE A 72 -11.53 -0.44 1.22
C ILE A 72 -10.35 0.39 0.73
N ILE A 73 -10.57 1.17 -0.32
CA ILE A 73 -9.63 2.18 -0.79
C ILE A 73 -9.79 3.43 0.10
N THR A 74 -9.24 3.34 1.31
CA THR A 74 -9.53 4.23 2.46
C THR A 74 -9.39 5.72 2.12
N TYR A 75 -8.32 6.12 1.43
CA TYR A 75 -8.09 7.53 1.11
C TYR A 75 -9.26 8.15 0.32
N PHE A 76 -9.76 7.47 -0.72
CA PHE A 76 -10.86 7.99 -1.52
C PHE A 76 -12.22 7.84 -0.83
N TYR A 77 -12.39 6.82 0.01
CA TYR A 77 -13.56 6.67 0.86
C TYR A 77 -13.69 7.85 1.83
N GLU A 78 -12.64 8.17 2.61
CA GLU A 78 -12.67 9.29 3.55
C GLU A 78 -12.82 10.63 2.81
N LYS A 79 -12.12 10.83 1.70
CA LYS A 79 -12.26 12.04 0.86
C LYS A 79 -13.70 12.24 0.35
N GLN A 80 -14.42 11.16 0.04
CA GLN A 80 -15.82 11.24 -0.37
C GLN A 80 -16.75 11.48 0.82
N LYS A 81 -16.52 10.77 1.94
CA LYS A 81 -17.29 10.93 3.18
C LYS A 81 -17.20 12.35 3.74
N ASP A 82 -16.04 12.99 3.66
CA ASP A 82 -15.88 14.39 4.07
C ASP A 82 -16.72 15.32 3.20
N ARG A 83 -16.72 15.13 1.88
CA ARG A 83 -17.56 15.90 0.93
C ARG A 83 -19.05 15.73 1.22
N GLU A 84 -19.48 14.52 1.50
CA GLU A 84 -20.88 14.17 1.78
C GLU A 84 -21.37 14.69 3.12
N THR A 85 -20.48 14.75 4.11
CA THR A 85 -20.72 15.41 5.39
C THR A 85 -20.96 16.91 5.20
N VAL A 86 -20.18 17.56 4.31
CA VAL A 86 -20.39 18.97 3.95
C VAL A 86 -21.73 19.18 3.24
N THR A 87 -22.20 18.22 2.43
CA THR A 87 -23.45 18.34 1.65
C THR A 87 -24.68 17.71 2.33
N ASN A 88 -24.60 17.30 3.60
CA ASN A 88 -25.67 16.60 4.35
C ASN A 88 -26.31 15.43 3.59
N SER A 89 -25.55 14.77 2.72
CA SER A 89 -26.03 13.66 1.90
C SER A 89 -25.30 12.42 2.35
N SER A 90 -25.94 11.52 3.10
CA SER A 90 -25.32 10.27 3.54
C SER A 90 -25.92 9.11 2.73
N PRO A 91 -25.26 8.61 1.68
CA PRO A 91 -25.74 7.48 0.92
C PRO A 91 -25.49 6.18 1.70
N ASN A 92 -26.54 5.37 1.83
CA ASN A 92 -26.39 3.97 2.20
C ASN A 92 -25.41 3.28 1.22
N GLY A 93 -24.42 2.55 1.74
CA GLY A 93 -23.51 1.74 0.93
C GLY A 93 -22.23 2.45 0.43
N LEU A 94 -21.94 3.68 0.88
CA LEU A 94 -20.71 4.39 0.49
C LEU A 94 -19.44 3.54 0.69
N LYS A 95 -19.31 2.91 1.86
CA LYS A 95 -18.14 2.07 2.20
C LYS A 95 -17.94 0.93 1.21
N GLU A 96 -19.02 0.28 0.79
CA GLU A 96 -18.99 -0.83 -0.18
C GLU A 96 -18.62 -0.36 -1.59
N HIS A 97 -19.04 0.85 -1.98
CA HIS A 97 -18.64 1.46 -3.25
C HIS A 97 -17.12 1.65 -3.37
N PHE A 98 -16.42 1.86 -2.25
CA PHE A 98 -14.96 2.04 -2.24
C PHE A 98 -14.16 0.76 -2.00
N ARG A 99 -14.80 -0.41 -1.94
CA ARG A 99 -14.08 -1.68 -1.89
C ARG A 99 -13.48 -2.05 -3.24
N TYR A 100 -12.33 -2.74 -3.20
CA TYR A 100 -11.80 -3.42 -4.37
C TYR A 100 -12.80 -4.51 -4.84
N PRO A 101 -13.10 -4.60 -6.15
CA PRO A 101 -13.93 -5.66 -6.73
C PRO A 101 -13.09 -6.93 -6.93
N ALA A 102 -12.42 -7.39 -5.88
CA ALA A 102 -11.51 -8.52 -5.91
C ALA A 102 -11.83 -9.52 -4.80
N ARG A 103 -11.39 -10.76 -4.99
CA ARG A 103 -11.61 -11.83 -4.02
C ARG A 103 -10.61 -11.69 -2.89
N ARG A 104 -11.03 -12.06 -1.67
CA ARG A 104 -10.11 -12.19 -0.54
C ARG A 104 -8.99 -13.19 -0.84
N PRO A 105 -7.83 -13.07 -0.19
CA PRO A 105 -6.77 -14.06 -0.22
C PRO A 105 -7.31 -15.48 -0.02
N GLN A 106 -7.04 -16.36 -0.99
CA GLN A 106 -7.45 -17.77 -0.98
C GLN A 106 -6.30 -18.70 -0.55
N SER A 107 -5.18 -18.12 -0.11
CA SER A 107 -3.97 -18.84 0.28
C SER A 107 -3.16 -18.01 1.27
N LYS A 108 -2.32 -18.68 2.06
CA LYS A 108 -1.40 -18.04 2.99
C LYS A 108 -0.45 -17.08 2.28
N GLU A 109 0.04 -17.43 1.10
CA GLU A 109 0.94 -16.58 0.32
C GLU A 109 0.26 -15.29 -0.15
N ALA A 110 -1.00 -15.36 -0.58
CA ALA A 110 -1.77 -14.18 -0.95
C ALA A 110 -2.03 -13.27 0.26
N ALA A 111 -2.32 -13.85 1.43
CA ALA A 111 -2.54 -13.11 2.67
C ALA A 111 -1.25 -12.45 3.17
N ILE A 112 -0.12 -13.16 3.15
CA ILE A 112 1.20 -12.60 3.47
C ILE A 112 1.53 -11.43 2.55
N LEU A 113 1.29 -11.58 1.24
CA LEU A 113 1.56 -10.48 0.30
C LEU A 113 0.68 -9.26 0.58
N MET A 114 -0.62 -9.46 0.81
CA MET A 114 -1.55 -8.38 1.17
C MET A 114 -1.05 -7.59 2.39
N LEU A 115 -0.63 -8.31 3.43
CA LEU A 115 -0.13 -7.70 4.67
C LEU A 115 1.18 -6.96 4.44
N ALA A 116 2.11 -7.57 3.69
CA ALA A 116 3.40 -6.95 3.35
C ALA A 116 3.23 -5.69 2.48
N ASP A 117 2.40 -5.73 1.44
CA ASP A 117 2.11 -4.58 0.57
C ASP A 117 1.48 -3.43 1.35
N SER A 118 0.42 -3.72 2.13
CA SER A 118 -0.26 -2.70 2.94
C SER A 118 0.68 -2.04 3.95
N THR A 119 1.56 -2.83 4.58
CA THR A 119 2.51 -2.32 5.59
C THR A 119 3.65 -1.52 4.98
N GLU A 120 4.24 -1.95 3.86
CA GLU A 120 5.26 -1.17 3.15
C GLU A 120 4.70 0.19 2.73
N ALA A 121 3.55 0.18 2.06
CA ALA A 121 2.94 1.40 1.53
C ALA A 121 2.61 2.40 2.65
N ALA A 122 2.07 1.92 3.76
CA ALA A 122 1.74 2.76 4.90
C ALA A 122 3.00 3.30 5.60
N VAL A 123 3.98 2.44 5.88
CA VAL A 123 5.22 2.87 6.56
C VAL A 123 6.00 3.86 5.70
N ARG A 124 6.05 3.66 4.38
CA ARG A 124 6.70 4.57 3.43
C ARG A 124 6.10 5.98 3.44
N SER A 125 4.84 6.12 3.83
CA SER A 125 4.13 7.41 3.91
C SER A 125 4.34 8.18 5.23
N ILE A 126 5.06 7.61 6.22
CA ILE A 126 5.31 8.26 7.50
C ILE A 126 6.38 9.36 7.35
N ASP A 127 6.01 10.63 7.56
CA ASP A 127 6.94 11.78 7.48
C ASP A 127 8.15 11.66 8.43
N LYS A 128 7.87 11.41 9.71
CA LYS A 128 8.89 11.28 10.78
C LYS A 128 8.84 9.87 11.35
N MET A 129 9.62 8.98 10.73
CA MET A 129 9.74 7.58 11.14
C MET A 129 10.40 7.47 12.51
N THR A 130 9.74 6.72 13.39
CA THR A 130 10.31 6.24 14.66
C THR A 130 9.94 4.76 14.82
N PRO A 131 10.73 3.96 15.57
CA PRO A 131 10.43 2.54 15.76
C PRO A 131 9.01 2.30 16.27
N LYS A 132 8.60 3.08 17.29
CA LYS A 132 7.25 3.02 17.86
C LYS A 132 6.16 3.33 16.85
N LYS A 133 6.36 4.30 15.95
CA LYS A 133 5.38 4.63 14.91
C LYS A 133 5.26 3.52 13.85
N ILE A 134 6.38 2.90 13.48
CA ILE A 134 6.39 1.78 12.54
C ILE A 134 5.62 0.60 13.14
N GLU A 135 5.94 0.23 14.38
CA GLU A 135 5.28 -0.87 15.09
C GLU A 135 3.78 -0.63 15.26
N GLN A 136 3.38 0.59 15.63
CA GLN A 136 1.97 0.95 15.77
C GLN A 136 1.24 0.87 14.42
N MET A 137 1.81 1.46 13.37
CA MET A 137 1.21 1.43 12.02
C MET A 137 1.00 -0.01 11.53
N ILE A 138 2.00 -0.88 11.70
CA ILE A 138 1.89 -2.29 11.33
C ILE A 138 0.81 -2.97 12.18
N SER A 139 0.74 -2.67 13.47
CA SER A 139 -0.29 -3.23 14.36
C SER A 139 -1.70 -2.85 13.92
N ASP A 140 -1.93 -1.59 13.59
CA ASP A 140 -3.23 -1.08 13.17
C ASP A 140 -3.68 -1.74 11.86
N ILE A 141 -2.77 -1.88 10.89
CA ILE A 141 -3.06 -2.55 9.62
C ILE A 141 -3.48 -4.01 9.83
N PHE A 142 -2.76 -4.74 10.68
CA PHE A 142 -3.08 -6.13 10.97
C PHE A 142 -4.45 -6.26 11.65
N GLU A 143 -4.73 -5.39 12.61
CA GLU A 143 -6.01 -5.36 13.32
C GLU A 143 -7.16 -5.02 12.37
N ASP A 144 -6.98 -4.04 11.48
CA ASP A 144 -7.95 -3.66 10.46
C ASP A 144 -8.25 -4.82 9.49
N ARG A 145 -7.23 -5.52 9.02
CA ARG A 145 -7.40 -6.67 8.11
C ARG A 145 -8.12 -7.84 8.79
N LEU A 146 -7.85 -8.08 10.07
CA LEU A 146 -8.56 -9.07 10.87
C LEU A 146 -10.03 -8.68 11.10
N LYS A 147 -10.29 -7.44 11.54
CA LYS A 147 -11.65 -6.93 11.77
C LYS A 147 -12.50 -6.91 10.50
N ASP A 148 -11.91 -6.58 9.36
CA ASP A 148 -12.59 -6.58 8.05
C ASP A 148 -12.73 -8.00 7.45
N GLY A 149 -12.21 -9.03 8.14
CA GLY A 149 -12.31 -10.43 7.74
C GLY A 149 -11.53 -10.77 6.47
N GLN A 150 -10.50 -9.99 6.11
CA GLN A 150 -9.73 -10.19 4.87
C GLN A 150 -9.01 -11.55 4.84
N LEU A 151 -8.65 -12.09 6.01
CA LEU A 151 -7.87 -13.32 6.12
C LEU A 151 -8.73 -14.59 6.23
N ASN A 152 -10.05 -14.46 6.31
CA ASN A 152 -10.99 -15.56 6.62
C ASN A 152 -10.99 -16.69 5.58
N GLU A 153 -10.50 -16.44 4.37
CA GLU A 153 -10.50 -17.40 3.26
C GLU A 153 -9.08 -17.91 2.91
N SER A 154 -8.08 -17.57 3.73
CA SER A 154 -6.66 -17.82 3.41
C SER A 154 -6.01 -18.98 4.17
N ASP A 155 -6.76 -19.64 5.06
CA ASP A 155 -6.28 -20.67 6.00
C ASP A 155 -5.16 -20.20 6.95
N MET A 156 -4.94 -18.89 7.09
CA MET A 156 -3.99 -18.34 8.06
C MET A 156 -4.48 -18.53 9.49
N THR A 157 -3.63 -19.12 10.34
CA THR A 157 -3.86 -19.15 11.78
C THR A 157 -3.47 -17.83 12.43
N ILE A 158 -4.06 -17.49 13.57
CA ILE A 158 -3.65 -16.31 14.36
C ILE A 158 -2.17 -16.36 14.75
N LYS A 159 -1.63 -17.56 15.00
CA LYS A 159 -0.20 -17.76 15.27
C LYS A 159 0.64 -17.30 14.07
N GLU A 160 0.29 -17.72 12.86
CA GLU A 160 1.00 -17.31 11.64
C GLU A 160 0.85 -15.82 11.37
N VAL A 161 -0.34 -15.24 11.59
CA VAL A 161 -0.55 -13.79 11.48
C VAL A 161 0.41 -13.04 12.41
N ASN A 162 0.54 -13.47 13.67
CA ASN A 162 1.47 -12.86 14.61
C ASN A 162 2.94 -13.05 14.21
N THR A 163 3.30 -14.21 13.64
CA THR A 163 4.65 -14.43 13.09
C THR A 163 4.96 -13.46 11.96
N VAL A 164 4.04 -13.31 10.99
CA VAL A 164 4.20 -12.38 9.87
C VAL A 164 4.31 -10.95 10.37
N LYS A 165 3.48 -10.56 11.34
CA LYS A 165 3.54 -9.23 11.97
C LYS A 165 4.93 -8.95 12.54
N GLY A 166 5.45 -9.84 13.38
CA GLY A 166 6.78 -9.70 13.97
C GLY A 166 7.89 -9.60 12.92
N THR A 167 7.85 -10.47 11.90
CA THR A 167 8.83 -10.44 10.81
C THR A 167 8.80 -9.12 10.02
N LEU A 168 7.62 -8.56 9.76
CA LEU A 168 7.50 -7.27 9.07
C LEU A 168 7.97 -6.10 9.94
N VAL A 169 7.71 -6.14 11.25
CA VAL A 169 8.24 -5.14 12.20
C VAL A 169 9.77 -5.15 12.16
N ASP A 170 10.40 -6.30 12.36
CA ASP A 170 11.86 -6.43 12.40
C ASP A 170 12.49 -6.01 11.05
N GLY A 171 11.91 -6.48 9.94
CA GLY A 171 12.39 -6.17 8.59
C GLY A 171 12.30 -4.69 8.24
N LEU A 172 11.14 -4.05 8.47
CA LEU A 172 10.95 -2.64 8.16
C LEU A 172 11.75 -1.75 9.11
N MET A 173 11.85 -2.10 10.40
CA MET A 173 12.75 -1.40 11.33
C MET A 173 14.19 -1.41 10.82
N SER A 174 14.70 -2.58 10.41
CA SER A 174 16.06 -2.71 9.87
C SER A 174 16.29 -1.81 8.64
N ILE A 175 15.37 -1.85 7.68
CA ILE A 175 15.43 -1.05 6.45
C ILE A 175 15.44 0.45 6.77
N TYR A 176 14.51 0.92 7.60
CA TYR A 176 14.38 2.37 7.85
C TYR A 176 15.41 2.93 8.83
N HIS A 177 15.91 2.13 9.80
CA HIS A 177 17.05 2.55 10.62
C HIS A 177 18.32 2.77 9.79
N SER A 178 18.62 1.85 8.86
CA SER A 178 19.78 2.01 7.99
C SER A 178 19.69 3.29 7.14
N ARG A 179 18.48 3.64 6.68
CA ARG A 179 18.22 4.86 5.91
C ARG A 179 18.40 6.14 6.72
N LEU A 180 17.96 6.16 7.98
CA LEU A 180 18.18 7.30 8.88
C LEU A 180 19.69 7.52 9.11
N SER A 181 20.43 6.45 9.41
CA SER A 181 21.88 6.52 9.61
C SER A 181 22.64 7.03 8.36
N TYR A 182 22.24 6.58 7.17
CA TYR A 182 22.81 7.08 5.91
C TYR A 182 22.49 8.55 5.66
N THR A 183 21.26 8.98 5.96
CA THR A 183 20.83 10.38 5.78
C THR A 183 21.58 11.32 6.73
N GLU A 184 21.77 10.93 8.00
CA GLU A 184 22.58 11.68 8.96
C GLU A 184 24.06 11.76 8.58
N SER A 185 24.60 10.69 8.00
CA SER A 185 26.00 10.67 7.53
C SER A 185 26.19 11.61 6.33
N ASN A 186 25.25 11.63 5.39
CA ASN A 186 25.27 12.54 4.25
C ASN A 186 25.02 14.00 4.64
N SER A 187 24.13 14.27 5.61
CA SER A 187 23.89 15.64 6.07
C SER A 187 25.12 16.22 6.78
N LYS A 188 25.83 15.42 7.59
CA LYS A 188 27.12 15.79 8.18
C LYS A 188 28.18 16.05 7.12
N THR A 189 28.30 15.16 6.13
CA THR A 189 29.26 15.32 5.02
C THR A 189 29.00 16.59 4.21
N LYS A 190 27.72 16.93 3.96
CA LYS A 190 27.34 18.16 3.26
C LYS A 190 27.61 19.42 4.08
N ALA A 191 27.27 19.42 5.37
CA ALA A 191 27.57 20.53 6.28
C ALA A 191 29.09 20.76 6.42
N ASP A 192 29.88 19.69 6.48
CA ASP A 192 31.35 19.77 6.55
C ASP A 192 31.98 20.31 5.25
N LEU A 193 31.34 20.06 4.10
CA LEU A 193 31.77 20.61 2.81
C LEU A 193 31.39 22.09 2.68
N GLU A 194 30.18 22.48 3.10
CA GLU A 194 29.72 23.87 3.07
C GLU A 194 30.53 24.76 4.03
N ALA A 195 30.84 24.28 5.24
CA ALA A 195 31.67 25.00 6.21
C ALA A 195 33.12 25.24 5.72
N LYS A 196 33.65 24.37 4.86
CA LYS A 196 34.98 24.51 4.25
C LYS A 196 35.01 25.49 3.06
N VAL A 197 33.85 25.80 2.48
CA VAL A 197 33.73 26.77 1.38
C VAL A 197 33.59 28.19 1.93
N GLU A 198 32.94 28.38 3.08
CA GLU A 198 32.80 29.70 3.73
C GLU A 198 34.06 30.20 4.45
N THR A 199 35.07 29.35 4.66
CA THR A 199 36.32 29.68 5.35
C THR A 199 37.51 29.94 4.42
N LYS A 200 37.27 30.10 3.11
CA LYS A 200 38.26 30.50 2.11
C LYS A 200 37.81 31.76 1.38
#